data_AF-A0A7V7WVE6-F1
#
_entry.id   AF-A0A7V7WVE6-F1
#
_cell.length_a   1.000
_cell.length_b   1.000
_cell.length_c   1.000
_cell.angle_alpha   90.00
_cell.angle_beta   90.00
_cell.angle_gamma   90.00
#
_symmetry.space_group_name_H-M   'P 1'
#
loop_
_entity.id
_entity.type
_entity.pdbx_description
1 polymer ?
#
loop_
_entity_poly.entity_id
_entity_poly.type
_entity_poly.pdbx_seq_one_letter_code
_entity_poly.pdbx_strand_id
1 'polypeptide(L)' 'MLPGVHDLPLFVAAGLLLNVTPGADLALIGARSAAHGFRSGAAAALGVGAGCFVHVAAA' A
#
# COMPACT_ATOMS: atom_id res chain seq x y z
N MET A 1 -15.46 28.40 2.37
CA MET A 1 -15.72 27.78 1.05
C MET A 1 -14.71 26.65 0.88
N LEU A 2 -15.06 25.43 1.29
CA LEU A 2 -14.27 24.26 0.92
C LEU A 2 -14.70 23.90 -0.52
N PRO A 3 -13.79 23.92 -1.52
CA PRO A 3 -14.08 23.39 -2.84
C PRO A 3 -14.13 21.86 -2.75
N GLY A 4 -15.10 21.34 -2.01
CA GLY A 4 -15.18 19.94 -1.62
C GLY A 4 -16.10 19.20 -2.57
N VAL A 5 -15.50 18.46 -3.51
CA VAL A 5 -16.16 17.43 -4.34
C VAL A 5 -17.20 17.99 -5.32
N HIS A 6 -16.73 18.60 -6.41
CA HIS A 6 -17.60 18.87 -7.58
C HIS A 6 -18.03 17.60 -8.32
N ASP A 7 -17.20 16.54 -8.27
CA ASP A 7 -17.44 15.29 -8.97
C ASP A 7 -17.35 14.11 -8.00
N LEU A 8 -18.41 13.91 -7.19
CA LEU A 8 -18.54 12.77 -6.28
C LEU A 8 -18.27 11.41 -6.97
N PRO A 9 -18.80 11.12 -8.18
CA PRO A 9 -18.46 9.88 -8.89
C PRO A 9 -16.97 9.80 -9.28
N LEU A 10 -16.34 10.91 -9.68
CA LEU A 10 -14.91 10.94 -9.98
C LEU A 10 -14.07 10.73 -8.72
N PHE A 11 -14.47 11.31 -7.60
CA PHE A 11 -13.84 11.14 -6.30
C PHE A 11 -13.93 9.67 -5.83
N VAL A 12 -15.10 9.04 -5.96
CA VAL A 12 -15.30 7.62 -5.64
C VAL A 12 -14.49 6.74 -6.60
N ALA A 13 -14.49 7.02 -7.90
CA ALA A 13 -13.70 6.27 -8.87
C ALA A 13 -12.20 6.38 -8.60
N ALA A 14 -11.70 7.59 -8.32
CA ALA A 14 -10.30 7.82 -7.96
C ALA A 14 -9.94 7.15 -6.63
N GLY A 15 -10.80 7.25 -5.62
CA GLY A 15 -10.61 6.54 -4.34
C GLY A 15 -10.61 5.02 -4.51
N LEU A 16 -11.48 4.49 -5.38
CA LEU A 16 -11.52 3.07 -5.72
C LEU A 16 -10.25 2.64 -6.47
N LEU A 17 -9.79 3.43 -7.46
CA LEU A 17 -8.53 3.21 -8.17
C LEU A 17 -7.33 3.21 -7.21
N LEU A 18 -7.30 4.12 -6.23
CA LEU A 18 -6.27 4.16 -5.20
C LEU A 18 -6.32 2.95 -4.26
N ASN A 19 -7.51 2.42 -3.96
CA ASN A 19 -7.67 1.23 -3.12
C ASN A 19 -7.36 -0.07 -3.90
N VAL A 20 -7.72 -0.11 -5.19
CA VAL A 20 -7.52 -1.27 -6.07
C VAL A 20 -6.07 -1.38 -6.50
N THR A 21 -5.34 -0.28 -6.65
CA THR A 21 -3.90 -0.32 -6.91
C THR A 21 -3.22 -0.81 -5.63
N PRO A 22 -2.74 -2.07 -5.55
CA PRO A 22 -2.02 -2.49 -4.38
C PRO A 22 -0.80 -1.58 -4.25
N GLY A 23 -0.66 -0.89 -3.12
CA GLY A 23 0.49 -0.03 -2.87
C GLY A 23 1.79 -0.82 -3.08
N ALA A 24 2.92 -0.13 -3.34
CA ALA A 24 4.20 -0.79 -3.63
C ALA A 24 4.58 -1.87 -2.61
N ASP A 25 4.20 -1.66 -1.34
CA ASP A 25 4.39 -2.60 -0.24
C ASP A 25 3.53 -3.87 -0.36
N LEU A 26 2.22 -3.71 -0.57
CA LEU A 26 1.28 -4.81 -0.79
C LEU A 26 1.57 -5.57 -2.09
N ALA A 27 1.99 -4.87 -3.15
CA ALA A 27 2.41 -5.47 -4.40
C ALA A 27 3.68 -6.31 -4.21
N LEU A 28 4.67 -5.83 -3.44
CA LEU A 28 5.89 -6.56 -3.14
C LEU A 28 5.61 -7.80 -2.29
N ILE A 29 4.85 -7.66 -1.21
CA ILE A 29 4.46 -8.78 -0.33
C ILE A 29 3.62 -9.79 -1.11
N GLY A 30 2.65 -9.33 -1.90
CA GLY A 30 1.78 -10.16 -2.73
C GLY A 30 2.55 -10.93 -3.80
N ALA A 31 3.45 -10.26 -4.54
CA ALA A 31 4.30 -10.90 -5.53
C ALA A 31 5.25 -11.94 -4.91
N ARG A 32 5.87 -11.61 -3.77
CA ARG A 32 6.75 -12.54 -3.03
C ARG A 32 5.96 -13.72 -2.47
N SER A 33 4.75 -13.50 -1.97
CA SER A 33 3.86 -14.54 -1.44
C SER A 33 3.37 -15.47 -2.54
N ALA A 34 3.01 -14.93 -3.70
CA ALA A 34 2.56 -15.70 -4.86
C ALA A 34 3.71 -16.51 -5.48
N ALA A 35 4.93 -15.95 -5.54
CA ALA A 35 6.07 -16.61 -6.15
C ALA A 35 6.76 -17.67 -5.27
N HIS A 36 6.78 -17.48 -3.94
CA HIS A 36 7.56 -18.32 -3.02
C HIS A 36 6.79 -18.78 -1.77
N GLY A 37 5.47 -18.58 -1.72
CA GLY A 37 4.58 -19.01 -0.65
C GLY A 37 4.53 -18.04 0.54
N PHE A 38 3.76 -18.40 1.56
CA PHE A 38 3.48 -17.52 2.71
C PHE A 38 4.75 -17.05 3.48
N ARG A 39 5.80 -17.87 3.51
CA ARG A 39 7.06 -17.55 4.21
C ARG A 39 7.84 -16.40 3.59
N SER A 40 7.92 -16.33 2.26
CA SER A 40 8.60 -15.23 1.56
C SER A 40 7.79 -13.93 1.66
N GLY A 41 6.47 -14.03 1.68
CA GLY A 41 5.55 -12.93 1.98
C GLY A 41 5.79 -12.34 3.36
N ALA A 42 5.84 -13.19 4.39
CA ALA A 42 6.11 -12.76 5.76
C ALA A 42 7.48 -12.08 5.90
N ALA A 43 8.53 -12.59 5.24
CA ALA A 43 9.84 -11.96 5.24
C ALA A 43 9.82 -10.56 4.56
N ALA A 44 9.08 -10.41 3.46
CA ALA A 44 8.91 -9.11 2.81
C ALA A 44 8.15 -8.11 3.70
N ALA A 45 7.07 -8.55 4.36
CA ALA A 45 6.29 -7.71 5.27
C ALA A 45 7.10 -7.24 6.48
N LEU A 46 7.91 -8.14 7.07
CA LEU A 46 8.82 -7.77 8.16
C LEU A 46 9.90 -6.78 7.70
N GLY A 47 10.44 -6.95 6.49
CA GLY A 47 11.42 -6.04 5.92
C GLY A 47 10.88 -4.62 5.73
N VAL A 48 9.66 -4.48 5.18
CA VAL A 48 9.07 -3.16 4.98
C VAL A 48 8.64 -2.52 6.31
N GLY A 49 8.05 -3.30 7.22
CA GLY A 49 7.75 -2.83 8.57
C GLY A 49 8.98 -2.32 9.31
N ALA A 50 10.10 -3.06 9.25
CA ALA A 50 11.37 -2.63 9.84
C ALA A 50 11.89 -1.32 9.20
N GLY A 51 11.79 -1.18 7.88
CA GLY A 51 12.14 0.05 7.17
C GLY A 51 11.30 1.26 7.63
N CYS A 52 9.99 1.08 7.82
CA CYS A 52 9.12 2.12 8.37
C CYS A 52 9.49 2.50 9.80
N PHE A 53 9.79 1.54 10.69
CA PHE A 53 10.23 1.84 12.05
C PHE A 53 11.54 2.62 12.08
N VAL A 54 12.51 2.23 11.24
CA VAL A 54 13.78 2.96 11.13
C VAL A 54 13.54 4.37 10.58
N HIS A 55 12.69 4.54 9.58
CA HIS A 55 12.36 5.85 9.03
C HIS A 55 11.69 6.75 10.06
N VAL A 56 10.71 6.26 10.82
CA VAL A 56 10.04 7.00 11.90
C VAL A 56 10.99 7.32 13.05
N ALA A 57 11.93 6.42 13.37
CA ALA A 57 12.93 6.68 14.40
C ALA A 57 14.04 7.65 13.94
N ALA A 58 14.28 7.75 12.63
CA ALA A 58 15.30 8.61 12.04
C ALA A 58 14.77 9.99 11.58
N ALA A 59 13.46 10.11 11.34
CA ALA A 59 12.77 11.34 10.95
C ALA A 59 12.49 12.23 12.17
#